data_AF-A0A357VB62-F1
#
_entry.id   AF-A0A357VB62-F1
#
_cell.length_a   1.000
_cell.length_b   1.000
_cell.length_c   1.000
_cell.angle_alpha   90.00
_cell.angle_beta   90.00
_cell.angle_gamma   90.00
#
_symmetry.space_group_name_H-M   'P 1'
#
loop_
_entity.id
_entity.type
_entity.pdbx_description
1 polymer ?
#
loop_
_entity_poly.entity_id
_entity_poly.type
_entity_poly.pdbx_seq_one_letter_code
_entity_poly.pdbx_strand_id
1 'polypeptide(L)'
;MSGNLDAATVKLERRFLIDFPWEAARRIETLPTAETAPTLTRQPADVLAPLWRMLLPETAARLLKRLPDDLACALLGELRPGEALRVFNALKPADRERYLAALDPAIADDLKRLGDFPEGSAGRLMITDIAQFRSTMTAKQALAALRRARAKTARSLFLVDEDNRLTGKVGIQDLAVADPAAKLADIATPVLAYVSPLTPQEEVADLLEQHRLVDLPVVDHDGQLMGVVQHTTLIGALQADASVDIQTMVGASKDERALSKPLFAVRKRLPWLQINLLTAFMAA
;
A
#
# COMPACT_ATOMS: atom_id res chain seq x y z
N MET A 1 -15.44 -34.11 -19.97
CA MET A 1 -16.29 -32.90 -19.75
C MET A 1 -15.87 -32.07 -18.54
N SER A 2 -15.22 -32.63 -17.50
CA SER A 2 -14.77 -31.89 -16.30
C SER A 2 -13.69 -30.82 -16.57
N GLY A 3 -12.74 -31.08 -17.49
CA GLY A 3 -11.64 -30.14 -17.76
C GLY A 3 -12.05 -28.80 -18.39
N ASN A 4 -13.20 -28.73 -19.07
CA ASN A 4 -13.68 -27.49 -19.70
C ASN A 4 -14.41 -26.58 -18.69
N LEU A 5 -15.08 -27.19 -17.70
CA LEU A 5 -15.73 -26.48 -16.60
C LEU A 5 -14.70 -25.85 -15.66
N ASP A 6 -13.63 -26.56 -15.31
CA ASP A 6 -12.58 -26.01 -14.43
C ASP A 6 -11.84 -24.84 -15.08
N ALA A 7 -11.52 -24.94 -16.37
CA ALA A 7 -10.91 -23.85 -17.13
C ALA A 7 -11.82 -22.61 -17.24
N ALA A 8 -13.13 -22.81 -17.40
CA ALA A 8 -14.12 -21.72 -17.40
C ALA A 8 -14.21 -21.05 -16.02
N THR A 9 -14.23 -21.84 -14.95
CA THR A 9 -14.26 -21.34 -13.56
C THR A 9 -13.02 -20.49 -13.27
N VAL A 10 -11.82 -20.98 -13.59
CA VAL A 10 -10.56 -20.23 -13.38
C VAL A 10 -10.56 -18.89 -14.12
N LYS A 11 -11.12 -18.83 -15.33
CA LYS A 11 -11.25 -17.58 -16.10
C LYS A 11 -12.24 -16.61 -15.46
N LEU A 12 -13.38 -17.12 -14.98
CA LEU A 12 -14.40 -16.31 -14.32
C LEU A 12 -13.88 -15.74 -12.98
N GLU A 13 -13.19 -16.58 -12.19
CA GLU A 13 -12.48 -16.16 -10.99
C GLU A 13 -11.46 -15.07 -11.31
N ARG A 14 -10.61 -15.29 -12.33
CA ARG A 14 -9.62 -14.30 -12.77
C ARG A 14 -10.28 -12.96 -13.11
N ARG A 15 -11.36 -12.99 -13.88
CA ARG A 15 -12.07 -11.78 -14.28
C ARG A 15 -12.68 -11.07 -13.07
N PHE A 16 -13.25 -11.81 -12.14
CA PHE A 16 -13.78 -11.26 -10.89
C PHE A 16 -12.69 -10.58 -10.06
N LEU A 17 -11.50 -11.18 -9.93
CA LEU A 17 -10.38 -10.60 -9.20
C LEU A 17 -9.83 -9.31 -9.84
N ILE A 18 -9.79 -9.25 -11.17
CA ILE A 18 -9.30 -8.09 -11.91
C ILE A 18 -10.31 -6.94 -11.88
N ASP A 19 -11.58 -7.23 -12.15
CA ASP A 19 -12.61 -6.22 -12.34
C ASP A 19 -13.19 -5.71 -11.00
N PHE A 20 -13.22 -6.58 -9.98
CA PHE A 20 -13.88 -6.32 -8.69
C PHE A 20 -12.98 -6.67 -7.48
N PRO A 21 -11.76 -6.10 -7.40
CA PRO A 21 -10.80 -6.47 -6.36
C PRO A 21 -11.27 -6.12 -4.94
N TRP A 22 -12.06 -5.04 -4.78
CA TRP A 22 -12.59 -4.63 -3.49
C TRP A 22 -13.69 -5.59 -2.99
N GLU A 23 -14.63 -5.96 -3.86
CA GLU A 23 -15.66 -6.95 -3.55
C GLU A 23 -15.03 -8.32 -3.27
N ALA A 24 -14.00 -8.69 -4.04
CA ALA A 24 -13.24 -9.91 -3.82
C ALA A 24 -12.57 -9.92 -2.43
N ALA A 25 -11.90 -8.82 -2.04
CA ALA A 25 -11.29 -8.69 -0.73
C ALA A 25 -12.31 -8.87 0.40
N ARG A 26 -13.43 -8.13 0.35
CA ARG A 26 -14.48 -8.22 1.38
C ARG A 26 -15.08 -9.62 1.49
N ARG A 27 -15.25 -10.33 0.38
CA ARG A 27 -15.73 -11.72 0.40
C ARG A 27 -14.68 -12.66 0.97
N ILE A 28 -13.42 -12.51 0.59
CA ILE A 28 -12.33 -13.37 1.07
C ILE A 28 -12.11 -13.19 2.57
N GLU A 29 -12.27 -11.97 3.09
CA GLU A 29 -12.11 -11.65 4.51
C GLU A 29 -13.16 -12.30 5.42
N THR A 30 -14.35 -12.63 4.88
CA THR A 30 -15.38 -13.34 5.64
C THR A 30 -15.22 -14.87 5.56
N LEU A 31 -14.33 -15.37 4.71
CA LEU A 31 -14.12 -16.79 4.47
C LEU A 31 -12.86 -17.32 5.18
N PRO A 32 -12.82 -18.61 5.55
CA PRO A 32 -11.62 -19.23 6.07
C PRO A 32 -10.48 -19.22 5.04
N THR A 33 -9.30 -18.72 5.43
CA THR A 33 -8.11 -18.66 4.55
C THR A 33 -7.67 -20.02 4.00
N ALA A 34 -8.03 -21.12 4.67
CA ALA A 34 -7.73 -22.47 4.21
C ALA A 34 -8.55 -22.88 2.98
N GLU A 35 -9.76 -22.33 2.84
CA GLU A 35 -10.68 -22.65 1.74
C GLU A 35 -10.43 -21.75 0.53
N THR A 36 -9.98 -20.51 0.75
CA THR A 36 -9.72 -19.54 -0.33
C THR A 36 -8.35 -19.70 -0.98
N ALA A 37 -7.32 -20.09 -0.23
CA ALA A 37 -5.95 -20.19 -0.74
C ALA A 37 -5.77 -21.12 -1.96
N PRO A 38 -6.39 -22.33 -2.02
CA PRO A 38 -6.27 -23.20 -3.19
C PRO A 38 -6.74 -22.53 -4.49
N THR A 39 -7.85 -21.78 -4.42
CA THR A 39 -8.40 -21.05 -5.57
C THR A 39 -7.44 -19.96 -6.04
N LEU A 40 -6.88 -19.19 -5.10
CA LEU A 40 -5.94 -18.11 -5.39
C LEU A 40 -4.62 -18.63 -5.97
N THR A 41 -4.17 -19.81 -5.55
CA THR A 41 -2.93 -20.45 -6.04
C THR A 41 -2.97 -20.75 -7.54
N ARG A 42 -4.17 -20.83 -8.14
CA ARG A 42 -4.35 -21.04 -9.59
C ARG A 42 -4.22 -19.77 -10.42
N GLN A 43 -4.03 -18.62 -9.77
CA GLN A 43 -3.94 -17.32 -10.43
C GLN A 43 -2.51 -16.77 -10.37
N PRO A 44 -2.06 -16.07 -11.42
CA PRO A 44 -0.73 -15.46 -11.42
C PRO A 44 -0.66 -14.25 -10.48
N ALA A 45 0.57 -13.89 -10.10
CA ALA A 45 0.85 -12.83 -9.14
C ALA A 45 0.25 -11.45 -9.53
N ASP A 46 0.34 -11.08 -10.81
CA ASP A 46 -0.19 -9.83 -11.37
C ASP A 46 -1.72 -9.72 -11.23
N VAL A 47 -2.43 -10.84 -11.31
CA VAL A 47 -3.88 -10.93 -11.09
C VAL A 47 -4.22 -10.83 -9.60
N LEU A 48 -3.37 -11.35 -8.72
CA LEU A 48 -3.57 -11.33 -7.27
C LEU A 48 -3.20 -9.98 -6.63
N ALA A 49 -2.27 -9.23 -7.22
CA ALA A 49 -1.80 -7.96 -6.66
C ALA A 49 -2.91 -6.91 -6.42
N PRO A 50 -3.87 -6.67 -7.34
CA PRO A 50 -5.03 -5.82 -7.06
C PRO A 50 -5.84 -6.23 -5.83
N LEU A 51 -6.07 -7.54 -5.66
CA LEU A 51 -6.76 -8.08 -4.48
C LEU A 51 -5.95 -7.82 -3.20
N TRP A 52 -4.64 -8.11 -3.21
CA TRP A 52 -3.78 -7.92 -2.03
C TRP A 52 -3.69 -6.46 -1.57
N ARG A 53 -3.79 -5.51 -2.52
CA ARG A 53 -3.88 -4.08 -2.20
C ARG A 53 -5.13 -3.73 -1.38
N MET A 54 -6.23 -4.45 -1.59
CA MET A 54 -7.53 -4.19 -0.95
C MET A 54 -7.75 -4.99 0.34
N LEU A 55 -7.03 -6.09 0.53
CA LEU A 55 -7.13 -6.92 1.73
C LEU A 55 -6.59 -6.20 2.97
N LEU A 56 -7.23 -6.46 4.11
CA LEU A 56 -6.69 -6.15 5.43
C LEU A 56 -5.32 -6.84 5.61
N PRO A 57 -4.31 -6.15 6.19
CA PRO A 57 -2.93 -6.63 6.22
C PRO A 57 -2.78 -8.03 6.82
N GLU A 58 -3.55 -8.34 7.86
CA GLU A 58 -3.55 -9.59 8.62
C GLU A 58 -4.14 -10.74 7.81
N THR A 59 -5.18 -10.46 7.02
CA THR A 59 -5.75 -11.46 6.11
C THR A 59 -4.82 -11.69 4.93
N ALA A 60 -4.26 -10.63 4.35
CA ALA A 60 -3.26 -10.70 3.30
C ALA A 60 -2.05 -11.53 3.73
N ALA A 61 -1.49 -11.29 4.92
CA ALA A 61 -0.36 -12.02 5.48
C ALA A 61 -0.68 -13.50 5.74
N ARG A 62 -1.87 -13.82 6.27
CA ARG A 62 -2.29 -15.21 6.48
C ARG A 62 -2.48 -15.97 5.17
N LEU A 63 -3.03 -15.32 4.14
CA LEU A 63 -3.18 -15.92 2.82
C LEU A 63 -1.84 -16.09 2.13
N LEU A 64 -0.96 -15.09 2.21
CA LEU A 64 0.39 -15.13 1.63
C LEU A 64 1.15 -16.37 2.09
N LYS A 65 1.10 -16.68 3.40
CA LYS A 65 1.70 -17.89 4.00
C LYS A 65 1.13 -19.23 3.51
N ARG A 66 -0.03 -19.23 2.88
CA ARG A 66 -0.66 -20.43 2.32
C ARG A 66 -0.40 -20.58 0.83
N LEU A 67 0.13 -19.55 0.18
CA LEU A 67 0.57 -19.64 -1.20
C LEU A 67 1.91 -20.37 -1.26
N PRO A 68 2.24 -21.02 -2.39
CA PRO A 68 3.60 -21.42 -2.71
C PRO A 68 4.59 -20.25 -2.59
N ASP A 69 5.81 -20.50 -2.11
CA ASP A 69 6.79 -19.44 -1.83
C ASP A 69 7.18 -18.64 -3.09
N ASP A 70 7.27 -19.30 -4.24
CA ASP A 70 7.54 -18.67 -5.53
C ASP A 70 6.43 -17.68 -5.91
N LEU A 71 5.17 -18.09 -5.75
CA LEU A 71 4.02 -17.22 -5.99
C LEU A 71 3.93 -16.09 -4.96
N ALA A 72 4.20 -16.37 -3.69
CA ALA A 72 4.19 -15.37 -2.63
C ALA A 72 5.27 -14.29 -2.86
N CYS A 73 6.49 -14.70 -3.22
CA CYS A 73 7.57 -13.77 -3.53
C CYS A 73 7.29 -12.97 -4.81
N ALA A 74 6.77 -13.63 -5.86
CA ALA A 74 6.35 -12.94 -7.08
C ALA A 74 5.25 -11.90 -6.78
N LEU A 75 4.25 -12.26 -5.98
CA LEU A 75 3.18 -11.36 -5.57
C LEU A 75 3.70 -10.16 -4.76
N LEU A 76 4.62 -10.37 -3.82
CA LEU A 76 5.25 -9.26 -3.11
C LEU A 76 6.02 -8.32 -4.06
N GLY A 77 6.59 -8.84 -5.15
CA GLY A 77 7.24 -8.02 -6.18
C GLY A 77 6.31 -7.31 -7.15
N GLU A 78 5.08 -7.80 -7.32
CA GLU A 78 4.04 -7.12 -8.11
C GLU A 78 3.36 -5.96 -7.32
N LEU A 79 3.46 -5.98 -5.99
CA LEU A 79 2.99 -4.90 -5.14
C LEU A 79 3.99 -3.74 -5.12
N ARG A 80 3.49 -2.51 -4.95
CA ARG A 80 4.38 -1.37 -4.70
C ARG A 80 5.09 -1.57 -3.36
N PRO A 81 6.33 -1.09 -3.17
CA PRO A 81 7.10 -1.30 -1.94
C PRO A 81 6.33 -1.00 -0.66
N GLY A 82 5.63 0.14 -0.57
CA GLY A 82 4.80 0.47 0.61
C GLY A 82 3.60 -0.47 0.83
N GLU A 83 3.00 -0.99 -0.24
CA GLU A 83 1.90 -1.97 -0.16
C GLU A 83 2.41 -3.35 0.29
N ALA A 84 3.54 -3.78 -0.28
CA ALA A 84 4.22 -5.00 0.13
C ALA A 84 4.64 -4.93 1.60
N LEU A 85 5.20 -3.80 2.03
CA LEU A 85 5.62 -3.56 3.40
C LEU A 85 4.47 -3.64 4.41
N ARG A 86 3.29 -3.14 4.04
CA ARG A 86 2.09 -3.25 4.86
C ARG A 86 1.73 -4.71 5.16
N VAL A 87 1.72 -5.55 4.12
CA VAL A 87 1.48 -7.00 4.27
C VAL A 87 2.62 -7.66 5.05
N PHE A 88 3.86 -7.25 4.75
CA PHE A 88 5.06 -7.79 5.36
C PHE A 88 5.12 -7.53 6.87
N ASN A 89 4.70 -6.35 7.35
CA ASN A 89 4.66 -6.01 8.76
C ASN A 89 3.64 -6.83 9.57
N ALA A 90 2.56 -7.29 8.93
CA ALA A 90 1.59 -8.18 9.56
C ALA A 90 2.08 -9.63 9.71
N LEU A 91 3.24 -9.98 9.13
CA LEU A 91 3.88 -11.29 9.30
C LEU A 91 4.65 -11.38 10.62
N LYS A 92 4.73 -12.60 11.14
CA LYS A 92 5.58 -12.88 12.32
C LYS A 92 7.06 -12.72 11.96
N PRO A 93 7.93 -12.37 12.92
CA PRO A 93 9.36 -12.17 12.66
C PRO A 93 10.04 -13.31 11.89
N ALA A 94 9.75 -14.56 12.25
CA ALA A 94 10.31 -15.73 11.56
C ALA A 94 9.86 -15.85 10.09
N ASP A 95 8.60 -15.48 9.79
CA ASP A 95 8.11 -15.47 8.41
C ASP A 95 8.76 -14.32 7.61
N ARG A 96 8.93 -13.15 8.24
CA ARG A 96 9.62 -11.99 7.64
C ARG A 96 11.05 -12.32 7.21
N GLU A 97 11.81 -12.94 8.10
CA GLU A 97 13.18 -13.37 7.81
C GLU A 97 13.25 -14.37 6.66
N ARG A 98 12.36 -15.36 6.65
CA ARG A 98 12.22 -16.32 5.54
C ARG A 98 11.97 -15.64 4.20
N TYR A 99 11.01 -14.71 4.13
CA TYR A 99 10.71 -14.02 2.88
C TYR A 99 11.82 -13.06 2.44
N LEU A 100 12.48 -12.35 3.37
CA LEU A 100 13.62 -11.50 3.02
C LEU A 100 14.79 -12.29 2.41
N ALA A 101 14.97 -13.54 2.82
CA ALA A 101 15.99 -14.43 2.25
C ALA A 101 15.62 -14.98 0.87
N ALA A 102 14.33 -14.99 0.52
CA ALA A 102 13.81 -15.58 -0.72
C ALA A 102 13.44 -14.54 -1.80
N LEU A 103 13.16 -13.30 -1.41
CA LEU A 103 12.82 -12.20 -2.31
C LEU A 103 14.01 -11.78 -3.18
N ASP A 104 13.70 -11.11 -4.29
CA ASP A 104 14.71 -10.39 -5.05
C ASP A 104 15.43 -9.36 -4.14
N PRO A 105 16.76 -9.27 -4.19
CA PRO A 105 17.52 -8.34 -3.36
C PRO A 105 17.06 -6.89 -3.44
N ALA A 106 16.62 -6.41 -4.61
CA ALA A 106 16.13 -5.05 -4.78
C ALA A 106 14.81 -4.82 -4.02
N ILE A 107 13.88 -5.77 -4.10
CA ILE A 107 12.62 -5.72 -3.36
C ILE A 107 12.89 -5.78 -1.85
N ALA A 108 13.77 -6.68 -1.43
CA ALA A 108 14.13 -6.83 -0.02
C ALA A 108 14.79 -5.56 0.56
N ASP A 109 15.62 -4.87 -0.23
CA ASP A 109 16.23 -3.60 0.16
C ASP A 109 15.19 -2.49 0.30
N ASP A 110 14.28 -2.36 -0.68
CA ASP A 110 13.19 -1.38 -0.61
C ASP A 110 12.30 -1.58 0.63
N LEU A 111 11.97 -2.84 0.95
CA LEU A 111 11.20 -3.17 2.17
C LEU A 111 11.95 -2.79 3.45
N LYS A 112 13.27 -2.97 3.50
CA LYS A 112 14.09 -2.57 4.67
C LYS A 112 14.16 -1.06 4.79
N ARG A 113 14.45 -0.35 3.70
CA ARG A 113 14.57 1.11 3.67
C ARG A 113 13.27 1.79 4.10
N LEU A 114 12.14 1.36 3.55
CA LEU A 114 10.83 1.85 4.00
C LEU A 114 10.50 1.35 5.42
N GLY A 115 11.06 0.21 5.79
CA GLY A 115 11.04 -0.42 7.11
C GLY A 115 11.60 0.43 8.24
N ASP A 116 12.56 1.29 7.94
CA ASP A 116 13.26 2.13 8.92
C ASP A 116 12.47 3.39 9.31
N PHE A 117 11.49 3.79 8.49
CA PHE A 117 10.63 4.92 8.83
C PHE A 117 9.59 4.54 9.89
N PRO A 118 9.21 5.49 10.78
CA PRO A 118 8.15 5.27 11.77
C PRO A 118 6.85 4.77 11.14
N GLU A 119 6.10 3.93 11.88
CA GLU A 119 4.74 3.55 11.48
C GLU A 119 3.86 4.81 11.39
N GLY A 120 2.99 4.87 10.39
CA GLY A 120 2.13 6.04 10.16
C GLY A 120 2.86 7.31 9.70
N SER A 121 4.11 7.23 9.19
CA SER A 121 4.81 8.40 8.63
C SER A 121 4.72 8.50 7.11
N ALA A 122 4.98 9.70 6.57
CA ALA A 122 5.08 9.97 5.14
C ALA A 122 6.07 9.03 4.45
N GLY A 123 7.23 8.78 5.07
CA GLY A 123 8.25 7.85 4.56
C GLY A 123 7.77 6.40 4.48
N ARG A 124 6.84 6.00 5.35
CA ARG A 124 6.20 4.67 5.30
C ARG A 124 5.18 4.54 4.16
N LEU A 125 4.53 5.66 3.83
CA LEU A 125 3.43 5.73 2.86
C LEU A 125 3.88 6.13 1.45
N MET A 126 5.09 6.68 1.32
CA MET A 126 5.55 7.23 0.05
C MET A 126 5.80 6.15 -0.99
N ILE A 127 5.56 6.55 -2.23
CA ILE A 127 5.93 5.82 -3.43
C ILE A 127 7.32 6.33 -3.83
N THR A 128 8.28 5.42 -3.92
CA THR A 128 9.70 5.74 -4.20
C THR A 128 10.07 5.57 -5.67
N ASP A 129 9.30 4.79 -6.45
CA ASP A 129 9.49 4.56 -7.89
C ASP A 129 8.91 5.71 -8.74
N ILE A 130 9.28 6.94 -8.39
CA ILE A 130 8.86 8.13 -9.11
C ILE A 130 9.89 8.51 -10.19
N ALA A 131 9.39 8.77 -11.40
CA ALA A 131 10.23 9.33 -12.45
C ALA A 131 10.55 10.79 -12.10
N GLN A 132 11.84 11.12 -12.09
CA GLN A 132 12.34 12.47 -11.87
C GLN A 132 12.58 13.16 -13.21
N PHE A 133 12.26 14.45 -13.30
CA PHE A 133 12.36 15.22 -14.54
C PHE A 133 13.18 16.49 -14.33
N ARG A 134 13.95 16.88 -15.35
CA ARG A 134 14.75 18.11 -15.34
C ARG A 134 13.96 19.22 -16.03
N SER A 135 14.05 20.45 -15.51
CA SER A 135 13.36 21.63 -16.08
C SER A 135 13.75 21.93 -17.53
N THR A 136 14.91 21.47 -17.98
CA THR A 136 15.42 21.61 -19.34
C THR A 136 14.81 20.65 -20.36
N MET A 137 14.14 19.58 -19.90
CA MET A 137 13.47 18.62 -20.77
C MET A 137 12.30 19.28 -21.51
N THR A 138 12.02 18.80 -22.72
CA THR A 138 10.83 19.21 -23.47
C THR A 138 9.61 18.39 -23.09
N ALA A 139 8.41 18.91 -23.33
CA ALA A 139 7.16 18.19 -23.12
C ALA A 139 7.14 16.83 -23.85
N LYS A 140 7.65 16.78 -25.08
CA LYS A 140 7.79 15.54 -25.87
C LYS A 140 8.68 14.51 -25.19
N GLN A 141 9.83 14.93 -24.67
CA GLN A 141 10.77 14.02 -23.97
C GLN A 141 10.16 13.49 -22.68
N ALA A 142 9.49 14.34 -21.91
CA ALA A 142 8.83 13.96 -20.68
C ALA A 142 7.71 12.93 -20.93
N LEU A 143 6.84 13.17 -21.90
CA LEU A 143 5.80 12.21 -22.31
C LEU A 143 6.39 10.88 -22.80
N ALA A 144 7.50 10.91 -23.55
CA ALA A 144 8.18 9.70 -23.97
C ALA A 144 8.75 8.90 -22.79
N ALA A 145 9.32 9.58 -21.80
CA ALA A 145 9.81 8.95 -20.57
C ALA A 145 8.66 8.32 -19.75
N LEU A 146 7.53 9.01 -19.58
CA LEU A 146 6.35 8.46 -18.91
C LEU A 146 5.81 7.20 -19.61
N ARG A 147 5.77 7.20 -20.95
CA ARG A 147 5.35 6.02 -21.72
C ARG A 147 6.30 4.83 -21.49
N ARG A 148 7.61 5.08 -21.47
CA ARG A 148 8.63 4.04 -21.23
C ARG A 148 8.50 3.45 -19.82
N ALA A 149 8.28 4.31 -18.83
CA ALA A 149 8.08 3.90 -17.44
C ALA A 149 6.72 3.25 -17.17
N ARG A 150 5.79 3.25 -18.14
CA ARG A 150 4.40 2.77 -17.97
C ARG A 150 3.72 3.40 -16.74
N ALA A 151 4.02 4.66 -16.44
CA ALA A 151 3.56 5.39 -15.25
C ALA A 151 2.07 5.77 -15.34
N LYS A 152 1.19 4.77 -15.34
CA LYS A 152 -0.27 4.93 -15.56
C LYS A 152 -0.97 5.73 -14.45
N THR A 153 -0.41 5.76 -13.25
CA THR A 153 -1.00 6.42 -12.08
C THR A 153 -0.40 7.78 -11.78
N ALA A 154 0.63 8.20 -12.52
CA ALA A 154 1.20 9.53 -12.38
C ALA A 154 0.10 10.57 -12.65
N ARG A 155 0.13 11.68 -11.90
CA ARG A 155 -0.79 12.82 -12.05
C ARG A 155 -0.03 14.11 -12.27
N SER A 156 1.12 14.21 -11.61
CA SER A 156 2.08 15.28 -11.76
C SER A 156 3.47 14.71 -12.05
N LEU A 157 4.31 15.51 -12.70
CA LEU A 157 5.74 15.30 -12.83
C LEU A 157 6.41 16.24 -11.84
N PHE A 158 7.35 15.72 -11.07
CA PHE A 158 8.17 16.54 -10.17
C PHE A 158 9.48 16.90 -10.86
N LEU A 159 9.78 18.18 -10.85
CA LEU A 159 10.99 18.74 -11.45
C LEU A 159 12.07 18.83 -10.38
N VAL A 160 13.27 18.40 -10.72
CA VAL A 160 14.44 18.44 -9.85
C VAL A 160 15.63 19.09 -10.54
N ASP A 161 16.51 19.71 -9.75
CA ASP A 161 17.80 20.24 -10.21
C ASP A 161 18.88 19.14 -10.29
N GLU A 162 20.13 19.52 -10.57
CA GLU A 162 21.25 18.57 -10.68
C GLU A 162 21.60 17.87 -9.37
N ASP A 163 21.28 18.49 -8.23
CA ASP A 163 21.46 17.93 -6.88
C ASP A 163 20.22 17.15 -6.40
N ASN A 164 19.27 16.84 -7.31
CA ASN A 164 17.98 16.19 -7.06
C ASN A 164 17.03 16.96 -6.12
N ARG A 165 17.25 18.26 -5.93
CA ARG A 165 16.36 19.09 -5.11
C ARG A 165 15.09 19.41 -5.87
N LEU A 166 13.96 19.35 -5.16
CA LEU A 166 12.65 19.62 -5.74
C LEU A 166 12.51 21.10 -6.13
N THR A 167 12.35 21.38 -7.43
CA THR A 167 12.25 22.76 -7.96
C THR A 167 10.86 23.15 -8.43
N GLY A 168 9.99 22.20 -8.75
CA GLY A 168 8.67 22.50 -9.32
C GLY A 168 7.85 21.27 -9.65
N LYS A 169 6.66 21.48 -10.19
CA LYS A 169 5.81 20.39 -10.70
C LYS A 169 5.08 20.77 -11.99
N VAL A 170 4.78 19.78 -12.82
CA VAL A 170 3.99 19.92 -14.05
C VAL A 170 2.85 18.93 -14.01
N GLY A 171 1.60 19.38 -14.17
CA GLY A 171 0.46 18.48 -14.28
C GLY A 171 0.49 17.71 -15.60
N ILE A 172 0.06 16.45 -15.61
CA ILE A 172 -0.03 15.67 -16.87
C ILE A 172 -1.00 16.32 -17.87
N GLN A 173 -2.05 17.00 -17.39
CA GLN A 173 -3.00 17.69 -18.23
C GLN A 173 -2.34 18.86 -18.97
N ASP A 174 -1.56 19.68 -18.25
CA ASP A 174 -0.80 20.79 -18.83
C ASP A 174 0.26 20.27 -19.82
N LEU A 175 0.96 19.19 -19.44
CA LEU A 175 1.93 18.53 -20.29
C LEU A 175 1.31 17.99 -21.60
N ALA A 176 0.07 17.51 -21.54
CA ALA A 176 -0.61 16.91 -22.69
C ALA A 176 -1.10 17.95 -23.72
N VAL A 177 -1.39 19.17 -23.28
CA VAL A 177 -1.85 20.27 -24.15
C VAL A 177 -0.73 21.24 -24.54
N ALA A 178 0.43 21.15 -23.90
CA ALA A 178 1.60 21.98 -24.20
C ALA A 178 2.18 21.72 -25.60
N ASP A 179 2.88 22.72 -26.14
CA ASP A 179 3.73 22.54 -27.32
C ASP A 179 4.77 21.43 -27.04
N PRO A 180 4.89 20.39 -27.89
CA PRO A 180 5.88 19.33 -27.72
C PRO A 180 7.33 19.82 -27.55
N ALA A 181 7.67 21.01 -28.07
CA ALA A 181 8.99 21.62 -27.97
C ALA A 181 9.16 22.55 -26.75
N ALA A 182 8.08 22.92 -26.06
CA ALA A 182 8.17 23.74 -24.85
C ALA A 182 8.98 23.02 -23.76
N LYS A 183 9.78 23.77 -23.00
CA LYS A 183 10.52 23.21 -21.87
C LYS A 183 9.59 23.02 -20.68
N LEU A 184 9.88 22.04 -19.84
CA LEU A 184 9.13 21.83 -18.60
C LEU A 184 9.18 23.06 -17.69
N ALA A 185 10.30 23.81 -17.68
CA ALA A 185 10.41 25.07 -16.96
C ALA A 185 9.31 26.10 -17.34
N ASP A 186 8.91 26.13 -18.62
CA ASP A 186 7.98 27.15 -19.14
C ASP A 186 6.52 26.86 -18.74
N ILE A 187 6.23 25.59 -18.41
CA ILE A 187 4.91 25.11 -18.00
C ILE A 187 4.89 24.63 -16.54
N ALA A 188 5.96 24.89 -15.79
CA ALA A 188 6.10 24.48 -14.40
C ALA A 188 5.23 25.36 -13.49
N THR A 189 4.69 24.73 -12.47
CA THR A 189 4.00 25.38 -11.35
C THR A 189 4.79 25.15 -10.06
N PRO A 190 4.72 26.09 -9.10
CA PRO A 190 5.38 25.90 -7.82
C PRO A 190 4.79 24.71 -7.04
N VAL A 191 5.63 24.06 -6.24
CA VAL A 191 5.18 23.05 -5.28
C VAL A 191 4.57 23.78 -4.08
N LEU A 192 3.27 23.59 -3.85
CA LEU A 192 2.53 24.31 -2.79
C LEU A 192 2.88 23.82 -1.39
N ALA A 193 3.18 22.53 -1.25
CA ALA A 193 3.56 21.89 0.01
C ALA A 193 4.42 20.65 -0.27
N TYR A 194 5.28 20.31 0.68
CA TYR A 194 6.07 19.09 0.74
C TYR A 194 6.27 18.71 2.21
N VAL A 195 6.63 17.46 2.47
CA VAL A 195 6.80 16.93 3.84
C VAL A 195 8.13 16.20 4.01
N SER A 196 8.55 16.05 5.26
CA SER A 196 9.67 15.18 5.65
C SER A 196 9.21 13.72 5.66
N PRO A 197 10.09 12.73 5.43
CA PRO A 197 9.74 11.31 5.59
C PRO A 197 9.30 10.94 7.02
N LEU A 198 9.60 11.79 8.00
CA LEU A 198 9.20 11.61 9.40
C LEU A 198 7.84 12.25 9.72
N THR A 199 7.25 13.02 8.81
CA THR A 199 5.97 13.70 9.04
C THR A 199 4.85 12.67 9.27
N PRO A 200 4.03 12.82 10.33
CA PRO A 200 2.88 11.93 10.60
C PRO A 200 1.83 11.99 9.49
N GLN A 201 1.14 10.88 9.25
CA GLN A 201 0.12 10.76 8.22
C GLN A 201 -1.08 11.69 8.42
N GLU A 202 -1.38 12.09 9.66
CA GLU A 202 -2.44 13.06 9.98
C GLU A 202 -2.10 14.44 9.44
N GLU A 203 -0.85 14.89 9.62
CA GLU A 203 -0.36 16.15 9.06
C GLU A 203 -0.29 16.09 7.52
N VAL A 204 0.09 14.92 6.96
CA VAL A 204 0.01 14.69 5.51
C VAL A 204 -1.43 14.82 5.01
N ALA A 205 -2.42 14.31 5.76
CA ALA A 205 -3.84 14.43 5.43
C ALA A 205 -4.29 15.89 5.41
N ASP A 206 -3.93 16.64 6.46
CA ASP A 206 -4.27 18.06 6.58
C ASP A 206 -3.72 18.87 5.39
N LEU A 207 -2.45 18.65 5.01
CA LEU A 207 -1.84 19.35 3.87
C LEU A 207 -2.49 18.99 2.52
N LEU A 208 -2.81 17.71 2.31
CA LEU A 208 -3.50 17.26 1.11
C LEU A 208 -4.89 17.91 0.99
N GLU A 209 -5.64 17.99 2.11
CA GLU A 209 -6.98 18.58 2.14
C GLU A 209 -6.94 20.11 1.99
N GLN A 210 -6.13 20.80 2.79
CA GLN A 210 -6.03 22.27 2.81
C GLN A 210 -5.67 22.83 1.43
N HIS A 211 -4.74 22.17 0.73
CA HIS A 211 -4.27 22.62 -0.58
C HIS A 211 -4.95 21.88 -1.76
N ARG A 212 -5.93 21.01 -1.49
CA ARG A 212 -6.63 20.17 -2.49
C ARG A 212 -5.67 19.43 -3.42
N LEU A 213 -4.61 18.89 -2.84
CA LEU A 213 -3.55 18.20 -3.56
C LEU A 213 -3.92 16.73 -3.79
N VAL A 214 -3.51 16.19 -4.93
CA VAL A 214 -3.66 14.75 -5.26
C VAL A 214 -2.42 13.94 -4.88
N ASP A 215 -1.27 14.61 -4.83
CA ASP A 215 0.05 14.11 -4.51
C ASP A 215 0.81 15.12 -3.64
N LEU A 216 1.59 14.59 -2.69
CA LEU A 216 2.43 15.38 -1.78
C LEU A 216 3.88 14.86 -1.85
N PRO A 217 4.84 15.69 -2.29
CA PRO A 217 6.26 15.31 -2.31
C PRO A 217 6.80 15.06 -0.91
N VAL A 218 7.63 14.03 -0.79
CA VAL A 218 8.44 13.76 0.39
C VAL A 218 9.88 14.10 0.04
N VAL A 219 10.47 15.00 0.82
CA VAL A 219 11.86 15.47 0.64
C VAL A 219 12.67 15.20 1.88
N ASP A 220 13.98 15.00 1.71
CA ASP A 220 14.91 14.90 2.84
C ASP A 220 15.30 16.29 3.39
N HIS A 221 16.19 16.28 4.37
CA HIS A 221 16.75 17.48 5.00
C HIS A 221 17.54 18.40 4.05
N ASP A 222 18.09 17.86 2.95
CA ASP A 222 18.80 18.62 1.92
C ASP A 222 17.87 19.14 0.82
N GLY A 223 16.57 18.84 0.92
CA GLY A 223 15.54 19.18 -0.06
C GLY A 223 15.48 18.23 -1.26
N GLN A 224 16.18 17.09 -1.20
CA GLN A 224 16.17 16.09 -2.26
C GLN A 224 14.86 15.32 -2.27
N LEU A 225 14.31 15.11 -3.46
CA LEU A 225 13.06 14.39 -3.64
C LEU A 225 13.25 12.89 -3.37
N MET A 226 12.65 12.39 -2.29
CA MET A 226 12.71 10.97 -1.90
C MET A 226 11.57 10.14 -2.47
N GLY A 227 10.38 10.73 -2.58
CA GLY A 227 9.17 10.01 -2.92
C GLY A 227 7.94 10.92 -2.96
N VAL A 228 6.77 10.30 -3.15
CA VAL A 228 5.49 11.00 -3.20
C VAL A 228 4.43 10.21 -2.43
N VAL A 229 3.68 10.89 -1.56
CA VAL A 229 2.47 10.33 -0.96
C VAL A 229 1.27 10.69 -1.84
N GLN A 230 0.51 9.68 -2.25
CA GLN A 230 -0.75 9.87 -2.98
C GLN A 230 -1.93 9.88 -2.02
N HIS A 231 -2.91 10.73 -2.28
CA HIS A 231 -4.16 10.79 -1.51
C HIS A 231 -4.82 9.41 -1.35
N THR A 232 -4.86 8.59 -2.41
CA THR A 232 -5.43 7.24 -2.34
C THR A 232 -4.68 6.29 -1.41
N THR A 233 -3.36 6.43 -1.31
CA THR A 233 -2.53 5.61 -0.43
C THR A 233 -2.75 6.00 1.03
N LEU A 234 -2.86 7.29 1.31
CA LEU A 234 -3.20 7.81 2.63
C LEU A 234 -4.57 7.32 3.10
N ILE A 235 -5.62 7.45 2.27
CA ILE A 235 -6.97 6.97 2.64
C ILE A 235 -6.96 5.47 2.97
N GLY A 236 -6.23 4.68 2.18
CA GLY A 236 -6.08 3.24 2.45
C GLY A 236 -5.37 2.95 3.78
N ALA A 237 -4.38 3.74 4.16
CA ALA A 237 -3.68 3.61 5.43
C ALA A 237 -4.60 3.95 6.61
N LEU A 238 -5.29 5.09 6.56
CA LEU A 238 -6.22 5.53 7.61
C LEU A 238 -7.36 4.52 7.84
N GLN A 239 -7.88 3.91 6.77
CA GLN A 239 -8.91 2.86 6.87
C GLN A 239 -8.38 1.57 7.53
N ALA A 240 -7.11 1.22 7.28
CA ALA A 240 -6.49 0.06 7.90
C ALA A 240 -6.31 0.28 9.42
N ASP A 241 -5.84 1.47 9.82
CA ASP A 241 -5.64 1.81 11.23
C ASP A 241 -6.97 1.81 12.01
N ALA A 242 -8.02 2.45 11.46
CA ALA A 242 -9.35 2.44 12.06
C ALA A 242 -9.92 1.01 12.24
N SER A 243 -9.61 0.09 11.31
CA SER A 243 -10.05 -1.31 11.39
C SER A 243 -9.32 -2.08 12.51
N VAL A 244 -8.05 -1.77 12.75
CA VAL A 244 -7.26 -2.34 13.85
C VAL A 244 -7.78 -1.84 15.20
N ASP A 245 -8.06 -0.54 15.31
CA ASP A 245 -8.55 0.07 16.55
C ASP A 245 -9.90 -0.49 16.99
N ILE A 246 -10.83 -0.74 16.06
CA ILE A 246 -12.11 -1.38 16.39
C ILE A 246 -11.89 -2.81 16.93
N GLN A 247 -10.95 -3.57 16.36
CA GLN A 247 -10.66 -4.93 16.81
C GLN A 247 -10.03 -4.96 18.21
N THR A 248 -9.15 -4.01 18.51
CA THR A 248 -8.52 -3.90 19.84
C THR A 248 -9.50 -3.40 20.90
N MET A 249 -10.37 -2.43 20.57
CA MET A 249 -11.39 -1.87 21.48
C MET A 249 -12.41 -2.90 21.99
N VAL A 250 -12.74 -3.94 21.21
CA VAL A 250 -13.68 -5.00 21.63
C VAL A 250 -13.00 -6.16 22.38
N GLY A 251 -11.71 -6.04 22.70
CA GLY A 251 -10.94 -7.09 23.40
C GLY A 251 -10.66 -8.33 22.54
N ALA A 252 -10.96 -8.29 21.24
CA ALA A 252 -10.57 -9.31 20.29
C ALA A 252 -9.08 -9.17 19.98
N SER A 253 -8.25 -9.71 20.86
CA SER A 253 -6.81 -9.77 20.62
C SER A 253 -6.52 -10.45 19.27
N LYS A 254 -5.43 -10.05 18.60
CA LYS A 254 -4.95 -10.47 17.25
C LYS A 254 -4.94 -11.98 16.92
N ASP A 255 -5.30 -12.85 17.86
CA ASP A 255 -5.40 -14.32 17.73
C ASP A 255 -6.82 -14.91 17.88
N GLU A 256 -7.86 -14.13 18.21
CA GLU A 256 -9.22 -14.67 18.40
C GLU A 256 -9.85 -15.08 17.05
N ARG A 257 -10.29 -16.34 16.96
CA ARG A 257 -10.98 -16.92 15.79
C ARG A 257 -12.42 -17.21 16.17
N ALA A 258 -13.35 -17.20 15.21
CA ALA A 258 -14.73 -17.69 15.42
C ALA A 258 -14.81 -19.16 15.91
N LEU A 259 -13.71 -19.93 15.81
CA LEU A 259 -13.58 -21.32 16.26
C LEU A 259 -12.54 -21.53 17.39
N SER A 260 -12.06 -20.47 18.05
CA SER A 260 -11.21 -20.67 19.24
C SER A 260 -12.02 -21.31 20.37
N LYS A 261 -11.42 -22.26 21.10
CA LYS A 261 -12.06 -22.93 22.25
C LYS A 261 -12.66 -21.86 23.18
N PRO A 262 -13.92 -22.01 23.66
CA PRO A 262 -14.61 -21.01 24.48
C PRO A 262 -13.78 -20.46 25.65
N LEU A 263 -12.96 -21.33 26.25
CA LEU A 263 -12.07 -21.00 27.36
C LEU A 263 -10.94 -20.00 27.01
N PHE A 264 -10.47 -19.96 25.77
CA PHE A 264 -9.41 -19.03 25.34
C PHE A 264 -9.96 -17.60 25.20
N ALA A 265 -11.15 -17.46 24.60
CA ALA A 265 -11.83 -16.18 24.45
C ALA A 265 -12.23 -15.57 25.81
N VAL A 266 -12.77 -16.39 26.72
CA VAL A 266 -13.10 -15.95 28.08
C VAL A 266 -11.86 -15.45 28.82
N ARG A 267 -10.71 -16.13 28.69
CA ARG A 267 -9.47 -15.76 29.39
C ARG A 267 -8.85 -14.46 28.87
N LYS A 268 -8.93 -14.17 27.57
CA LYS A 268 -8.44 -12.90 27.00
C LYS A 268 -9.35 -11.71 27.33
N ARG A 269 -10.66 -11.95 27.46
CA ARG A 269 -11.65 -10.92 27.78
C ARG A 269 -11.83 -10.67 29.28
N LEU A 270 -11.43 -11.62 30.12
CA LEU A 270 -11.53 -11.56 31.58
C LEU A 270 -10.90 -10.28 32.18
N PRO A 271 -9.68 -9.86 31.83
CA PRO A 271 -9.08 -8.64 32.39
C PRO A 271 -9.92 -7.38 32.10
N TRP A 272 -10.42 -7.25 30.87
CA TRP A 272 -11.25 -6.12 30.47
C TRP A 272 -12.64 -6.15 31.12
N LEU A 273 -13.24 -7.34 31.24
CA LEU A 273 -14.50 -7.53 31.96
C LEU A 273 -14.36 -7.21 33.45
N GLN A 274 -13.23 -7.54 34.07
CA GLN A 274 -12.96 -7.18 35.46
C GLN A 274 -12.83 -5.67 35.64
N ILE A 275 -12.17 -4.98 34.71
CA ILE A 275 -12.09 -3.51 34.71
C ILE A 275 -13.48 -2.91 34.61
N ASN A 276 -14.29 -3.34 33.63
CA ASN A 276 -15.67 -2.85 33.45
C ASN A 276 -16.58 -3.16 34.64
N LEU A 277 -16.41 -4.33 35.25
CA LEU A 277 -17.17 -4.73 36.44
C LEU A 277 -16.79 -3.86 37.65
N LEU A 278 -15.49 -3.61 37.85
CA LEU A 278 -14.99 -2.69 38.89
C LEU A 278 -15.50 -1.27 38.68
N THR A 279 -15.41 -0.71 37.47
CA THR A 279 -15.95 0.63 37.19
C THR A 279 -17.47 0.69 37.37
N ALA A 280 -18.21 -0.35 36.98
CA ALA A 280 -19.64 -0.42 37.23
C ALA A 280 -19.99 -0.47 38.73
N PHE A 281 -19.25 -1.22 39.54
CA PHE A 281 -19.42 -1.24 40.99
C PHE A 281 -18.96 0.06 41.68
N MET A 282 -17.96 0.75 41.14
CA MET A 282 -17.53 2.05 41.65
C MET A 282 -18.49 3.19 41.28
N ALA A 283 -19.29 3.01 40.22
CA ALA A 283 -20.30 3.97 39.77
C ALA A 283 -21.68 3.75 40.42
N ALA A 284 -21.90 2.62 41.09
CA ALA A 284 -23.12 2.27 41.82
C ALA A 284 -23.02 2.66 43.30
#